data_AF-A0A1T4XTG1-F1
#
_entry.id   AF-A0A1T4XTG1-F1
#
_cell.length_a   1.000
_cell.length_b   1.000
_cell.length_c   1.000
_cell.angle_alpha   90.00
_cell.angle_beta   90.00
_cell.angle_gamma   90.00
#
_symmetry.space_group_name_H-M   'P 1'
#
loop_
_entity.id
_entity.type
_entity.pdbx_description
1 polymer ?
#
loop_
_entity_poly.entity_id
_entity_poly.type
_entity_poly.pdbx_seq_one_letter_code
_entity_poly.pdbx_strand_id
1 'polypeptide(L)'
;MTPLRFPEHRTLGDDVGDLANGPSGGRGTMYLAGIGLALIPVIYGWVCLERGWTPLFGSRSPSMLLRGAEAQALAVAYIALGAFAHFHWFWALHPRLYRYSQPLKKLALVVFLIPFLWVIWQVVSWSFPA
;
A
#
# COMPACT_ATOMS: atom_id res chain seq x y z
N MET A 1 38.91 -16.49 25.63
CA MET A 1 37.50 -16.27 26.02
C MET A 1 36.79 -15.61 24.86
N THR A 2 35.99 -16.36 24.13
CA THR A 2 35.19 -15.87 22.99
C THR A 2 33.81 -15.52 23.54
N PRO A 3 33.31 -14.28 23.43
CA PRO A 3 31.97 -13.97 23.90
C PRO A 3 30.95 -14.69 23.00
N LEU A 4 30.12 -15.54 23.62
CA LEU A 4 28.98 -16.16 22.97
C LEU A 4 27.97 -15.06 22.62
N ARG A 5 27.84 -14.74 21.33
CA ARG A 5 26.77 -13.88 20.81
C ARG A 5 25.46 -14.67 20.92
N PHE A 6 24.60 -14.27 21.85
CA PHE A 6 23.23 -14.77 21.90
C PHE A 6 22.53 -14.44 20.57
N PRO A 7 21.74 -15.35 19.99
CA PRO A 7 20.92 -15.04 18.82
C PRO A 7 19.89 -14.00 19.25
N GLU A 8 20.08 -12.78 18.74
CA GLU A 8 19.20 -11.64 18.92
C GLU A 8 17.79 -12.05 18.48
N HIS A 9 16.87 -12.14 19.44
CA HIS A 9 15.49 -12.53 19.19
C HIS A 9 14.78 -11.34 18.54
N ARG A 10 14.88 -11.25 17.22
CA ARG A 10 14.17 -10.22 16.44
C ARG A 10 12.67 -10.42 16.59
N THR A 11 11.98 -9.38 17.06
CA THR A 11 10.53 -9.41 17.13
C THR A 11 9.91 -8.88 15.83
N LEU A 12 8.72 -9.36 15.49
CA LEU A 12 7.93 -8.87 14.35
C LEU A 12 7.77 -7.32 14.37
N GLY A 13 7.76 -6.72 15.56
CA GLY A 13 7.69 -5.27 15.74
C GLY A 13 8.93 -4.53 15.26
N ASP A 14 10.12 -5.13 15.43
CA ASP A 14 11.38 -4.55 14.94
C ASP A 14 11.45 -4.58 13.41
N ASP A 15 10.93 -5.66 12.79
CA ASP A 15 10.83 -5.77 11.34
C ASP A 15 9.85 -4.74 10.75
N VAL A 16 8.76 -4.42 11.46
CA VAL A 16 7.81 -3.37 11.06
C VAL A 16 8.41 -1.97 11.22
N GLY A 17 9.24 -1.75 12.25
CA GLY A 17 10.00 -0.50 12.43
C GLY A 17 11.00 -0.25 11.30
N ASP A 18 11.67 -1.30 10.82
CA ASP A 18 12.58 -1.22 9.67
C ASP A 18 11.87 -0.97 8.33
N LEU A 19 10.57 -1.27 8.23
CA LEU A 19 9.74 -0.92 7.07
C LEU A 19 9.33 0.56 7.05
N ALA A 20 9.31 1.23 8.21
CA ALA A 20 8.93 2.63 8.36
C ALA A 20 10.09 3.60 8.08
N ASN A 21 11.34 3.16 8.27
CA ASN A 21 12.53 3.92 7.90
C ASN A 21 12.80 3.81 6.38
N GLY A 22 13.35 4.87 5.77
CA GLY A 22 13.66 4.91 4.34
C GLY A 22 14.52 3.71 3.87
N PRO A 23 14.61 3.42 2.56
CA PRO A 23 15.11 2.15 2.03
C PRO A 23 16.57 1.86 2.42
N SER A 24 16.81 1.30 3.60
CA SER A 24 18.09 0.86 4.15
C SER A 24 18.15 -0.66 4.34
N GLY A 25 17.21 -1.39 3.74
CA GLY A 25 17.06 -2.84 3.89
C GLY A 25 17.86 -3.68 2.88
N GLY A 26 18.33 -4.86 3.32
CA GLY A 26 18.98 -5.86 2.46
C GLY A 26 18.02 -6.55 1.48
N ARG A 27 18.52 -7.57 0.75
CA ARG A 27 17.72 -8.32 -0.23
C ARG A 27 16.42 -8.90 0.35
N GLY A 28 16.40 -9.28 1.64
CA GLY A 28 15.19 -9.84 2.27
C GLY A 28 14.02 -8.84 2.31
N THR A 29 14.26 -7.62 2.78
CA THR A 29 13.25 -6.53 2.84
C THR A 29 12.77 -6.13 1.46
N MET A 30 13.66 -6.13 0.46
CA MET A 30 13.31 -5.87 -0.93
C MET A 30 12.23 -6.83 -1.47
N TYR A 31 12.37 -8.14 -1.25
CA TYR A 31 11.39 -9.12 -1.75
C TYR A 31 10.15 -9.19 -0.84
N LEU A 32 10.30 -9.20 0.48
CA LEU A 32 9.16 -9.30 1.40
C LEU A 32 8.26 -8.06 1.35
N ALA A 33 8.82 -6.86 1.42
CA ALA A 33 8.02 -5.63 1.36
C ALA A 33 7.67 -5.25 -0.07
N GLY A 34 8.66 -5.33 -0.97
CA GLY A 34 8.49 -4.91 -2.35
C GLY A 34 7.58 -5.82 -3.17
N ILE A 35 7.48 -7.12 -2.86
CA ILE A 35 6.57 -8.05 -3.54
C ILE A 35 5.49 -8.54 -2.58
N GLY A 36 5.85 -9.09 -1.43
CA GLY A 36 4.88 -9.67 -0.49
C GLY A 36 3.84 -8.64 -0.02
N LEU A 37 4.30 -7.55 0.61
CA LEU A 37 3.40 -6.50 1.09
C LEU A 37 2.68 -5.76 -0.05
N ALA A 38 3.36 -5.55 -1.18
CA ALA A 38 2.77 -4.89 -2.35
C ALA A 38 1.63 -5.70 -3.01
N LEU A 39 1.71 -7.03 -3.01
CA LEU A 39 0.69 -7.88 -3.62
C LEU A 39 -0.64 -7.85 -2.87
N ILE A 40 -0.62 -7.67 -1.54
CA ILE A 40 -1.85 -7.65 -0.72
C ILE A 40 -2.86 -6.61 -1.23
N PRO A 41 -2.53 -5.30 -1.34
CA PRO A 41 -3.47 -4.30 -1.83
C PRO A 41 -3.76 -4.43 -3.34
N VAL A 42 -2.84 -4.95 -4.15
CA VAL A 42 -3.09 -5.20 -5.58
C VAL A 42 -4.13 -6.29 -5.78
N ILE A 43 -3.93 -7.45 -5.15
CA ILE A 43 -4.88 -8.58 -5.21
C ILE A 43 -6.21 -8.14 -4.62
N TYR A 44 -6.20 -7.40 -3.52
CA TYR A 44 -7.42 -6.91 -2.90
C TYR A 44 -8.21 -5.98 -3.83
N GLY A 45 -7.56 -4.98 -4.43
CA GLY A 45 -8.20 -4.09 -5.40
C GLY A 45 -8.70 -4.83 -6.63
N TRP A 46 -7.93 -5.78 -7.16
CA TRP A 46 -8.35 -6.64 -8.28
C TRP A 46 -9.63 -7.42 -7.96
N VAL A 47 -9.67 -8.10 -6.81
CA VAL A 47 -10.86 -8.83 -6.34
C VAL A 47 -12.05 -7.90 -6.15
N CYS A 48 -11.84 -6.66 -5.69
CA CYS A 48 -12.89 -5.66 -5.57
C CYS A 48 -13.46 -5.23 -6.93
N LEU A 49 -12.63 -5.11 -7.97
CA LEU A 49 -13.07 -4.85 -9.34
C LEU A 49 -13.94 -5.99 -9.87
N GLU A 50 -13.51 -7.24 -9.69
CA GLU A 50 -14.27 -8.42 -10.14
C GLU A 50 -15.62 -8.54 -9.43
N ARG A 51 -15.68 -8.19 -8.14
CA ARG A 51 -16.91 -8.25 -7.34
C ARG A 51 -17.86 -7.08 -7.58
N GLY A 52 -17.38 -5.96 -8.13
CA GLY A 52 -18.18 -4.75 -8.37
C GLY A 52 -18.59 -3.98 -7.10
N TRP A 53 -18.02 -4.32 -5.96
CA TRP A 53 -18.19 -3.59 -4.69
C TRP A 53 -16.86 -3.51 -3.95
N THR A 54 -16.67 -2.44 -3.19
CA THR A 54 -15.40 -2.19 -2.49
C THR A 54 -15.66 -1.65 -1.09
N PRO A 55 -15.14 -2.30 -0.04
CA PRO A 55 -15.24 -1.79 1.33
C PRO A 55 -14.35 -0.57 1.50
N LEU A 56 -14.93 0.53 1.98
CA LEU A 56 -14.19 1.66 2.52
C LEU A 56 -13.95 1.41 4.02
N PHE A 57 -12.69 1.33 4.44
CA PHE A 57 -12.34 1.17 5.84
C PHE A 57 -12.59 2.47 6.61
N GLY A 58 -13.43 2.42 7.65
CA GLY A 58 -13.75 3.55 8.53
C GLY A 58 -13.66 3.15 10.00
N SER A 59 -13.20 4.07 10.86
CA SER A 59 -12.80 3.79 12.25
C SER A 59 -13.95 3.55 13.25
N ARG A 60 -15.22 3.66 12.84
CA ARG A 60 -16.37 3.64 13.78
C ARG A 60 -17.64 2.89 13.33
N SER A 61 -17.65 2.16 12.21
CA SER A 61 -18.85 1.48 11.70
C SER A 61 -18.48 0.29 10.80
N PRO A 62 -19.39 -0.69 10.53
CA PRO A 62 -19.08 -1.76 9.59
C PRO A 62 -18.71 -1.13 8.24
N SER A 63 -17.64 -1.62 7.64
CA SER A 63 -17.07 -1.12 6.39
C SER A 63 -18.15 -0.67 5.40
N MET A 64 -18.13 0.60 5.00
CA MET A 64 -19.12 1.13 4.06
C MET A 64 -18.88 0.45 2.72
N LEU A 65 -19.88 -0.30 2.24
CA LEU A 65 -19.79 -1.02 0.97
C LEU A 65 -20.13 -0.06 -0.18
N LEU A 66 -19.11 0.40 -0.89
CA LEU A 66 -19.28 1.16 -2.12
C LEU A 66 -19.66 0.22 -3.26
N ARG A 67 -20.43 0.72 -4.23
CA ARG A 67 -20.81 0.02 -5.47
C ARG A 67 -20.57 0.93 -6.67
N GLY A 68 -20.59 0.38 -7.88
CA GLY A 68 -20.54 1.19 -9.10
C GLY A 68 -19.21 1.93 -9.28
N ALA A 69 -19.27 3.21 -9.66
CA ALA A 69 -18.09 4.00 -10.00
C ALA A 69 -17.20 4.27 -8.78
N GLU A 70 -17.79 4.44 -7.60
CA GLU A 70 -17.09 4.68 -6.34
C GLU A 70 -16.29 3.44 -5.92
N ALA A 71 -16.87 2.25 -6.10
CA ALA A 71 -16.17 0.99 -5.87
C ALA A 71 -14.97 0.83 -6.82
N GLN A 72 -15.17 1.06 -8.12
CA GLN A 72 -14.09 0.96 -9.10
C GLN A 72 -12.96 1.96 -8.81
N ALA A 73 -13.30 3.20 -8.48
CA ALA A 73 -12.32 4.22 -8.11
C ALA A 73 -11.50 3.81 -6.86
N LEU A 74 -12.16 3.33 -5.81
CA LEU A 74 -11.47 2.89 -4.59
C LEU A 74 -10.60 1.65 -4.84
N ALA A 75 -11.07 0.72 -5.67
CA ALA A 75 -10.30 -0.46 -6.05
C ALA A 75 -9.03 -0.10 -6.85
N VAL A 76 -9.12 0.87 -7.76
CA VAL A 76 -7.96 1.45 -8.45
C VAL A 76 -6.99 2.10 -7.47
N ALA A 77 -7.51 2.82 -6.45
CA ALA A 77 -6.67 3.39 -5.40
C ALA A 77 -5.90 2.30 -4.64
N TYR A 78 -6.52 1.17 -4.27
CA TYR A 78 -5.82 0.06 -3.61
C TYR A 78 -4.71 -0.53 -4.49
N ILE A 79 -4.96 -0.74 -5.79
CA ILE A 79 -3.91 -1.21 -6.72
C ILE A 79 -2.76 -0.20 -6.78
N ALA A 80 -3.06 1.09 -6.87
CA ALA A 80 -2.06 2.15 -6.89
C ALA A 80 -1.22 2.20 -5.61
N LEU A 81 -1.82 1.91 -4.44
CA LEU A 81 -1.11 1.80 -3.18
C LEU A 81 -0.11 0.62 -3.19
N GLY A 82 -0.50 -0.53 -3.74
CA GLY A 82 0.40 -1.66 -3.92
C GLY A 82 1.53 -1.39 -4.92
N ALA A 83 1.21 -0.71 -6.03
CA ALA A 83 2.22 -0.27 -6.98
C ALA A 83 3.24 0.70 -6.33
N PHE A 84 2.76 1.65 -5.52
CA PHE A 84 3.63 2.53 -4.75
C PHE A 84 4.57 1.76 -3.84
N ALA A 85 4.06 0.78 -3.08
CA ALA A 85 4.85 -0.10 -2.23
C ALA A 85 5.93 -0.85 -3.03
N HIS A 86 5.56 -1.41 -4.18
CA HIS A 86 6.50 -2.09 -5.08
C HIS A 86 7.61 -1.15 -5.57
N PHE A 87 7.27 0.05 -6.02
CA PHE A 87 8.26 1.03 -6.47
C PHE A 87 9.12 1.56 -5.32
N HIS A 88 8.56 1.64 -4.11
CA HIS A 88 9.25 2.10 -2.91
C HIS A 88 10.29 1.10 -2.41
N TRP A 89 9.91 -0.16 -2.20
CA TRP A 89 10.80 -1.14 -1.56
C TRP A 89 11.53 -2.04 -2.56
N PHE A 90 10.93 -2.40 -3.70
CA PHE A 90 11.61 -3.24 -4.69
C PHE A 90 12.50 -2.41 -5.62
N TRP A 91 11.93 -1.43 -6.31
CA TRP A 91 12.65 -0.70 -7.37
C TRP A 91 13.72 0.22 -6.80
N ALA A 92 13.51 0.79 -5.60
CA ALA A 92 14.51 1.63 -4.96
C ALA A 92 15.74 0.85 -4.47
N LEU A 93 15.61 -0.47 -4.22
CA LEU A 93 16.72 -1.32 -3.79
C LEU A 93 17.38 -2.07 -4.96
N HIS A 94 16.77 -2.03 -6.16
CA HIS A 94 17.31 -2.68 -7.35
C HIS A 94 18.22 -1.72 -8.15
N PRO A 95 19.53 -2.02 -8.34
CA PRO A 95 20.50 -1.08 -8.93
C PRO A 95 20.12 -0.53 -10.32
N ARG A 96 19.51 -1.39 -11.16
CA ARG A 96 19.05 -1.01 -12.51
C ARG A 96 17.73 -0.23 -12.55
N LEU A 97 16.88 -0.39 -11.53
CA LEU A 97 15.52 0.17 -11.52
C LEU A 97 15.39 1.41 -10.63
N TYR A 98 16.40 1.70 -9.81
CA TYR A 98 16.45 2.83 -8.89
C TYR A 98 16.08 4.17 -9.56
N ARG A 99 16.60 4.42 -10.76
CA ARG A 99 16.33 5.66 -11.52
C ARG A 99 14.83 5.88 -11.82
N TYR A 100 14.07 4.80 -11.94
CA TYR A 100 12.64 4.84 -12.23
C TYR A 100 11.77 4.81 -10.97
N SER A 101 12.33 4.44 -9.81
CA SER A 101 11.58 4.36 -8.54
C SER A 101 10.92 5.68 -8.18
N GLN A 102 11.67 6.79 -8.17
CA GLN A 102 11.14 8.10 -7.76
C GLN A 102 9.99 8.62 -8.66
N PRO A 103 10.12 8.67 -10.01
CA PRO A 103 9.01 9.13 -10.84
C PRO A 103 7.78 8.20 -10.76
N LEU A 104 7.98 6.89 -10.68
CA LEU A 104 6.85 5.94 -10.59
C LEU A 104 6.16 5.97 -9.23
N LYS A 105 6.89 6.21 -8.13
CA LYS A 105 6.28 6.48 -6.81
C LYS A 105 5.39 7.71 -6.86
N LYS A 106 5.85 8.80 -7.48
CA LYS A 106 5.04 10.02 -7.64
C LYS A 106 3.79 9.75 -8.48
N LEU A 107 3.95 9.03 -9.58
CA LEU A 107 2.82 8.63 -10.44
C LEU A 107 1.81 7.77 -9.67
N ALA A 108 2.26 6.73 -8.98
CA ALA A 108 1.41 5.86 -8.17
C ALA A 108 0.69 6.65 -7.07
N LEU A 109 1.36 7.62 -6.45
CA LEU A 109 0.75 8.50 -5.46
C LEU A 109 -0.36 9.38 -6.08
N VAL A 110 -0.14 9.95 -7.27
CA VAL A 110 -1.17 10.73 -7.96
C VAL A 110 -2.37 9.85 -8.32
N VAL A 111 -2.13 8.65 -8.85
CA VAL A 111 -3.18 7.67 -9.19
C VAL A 111 -3.90 7.15 -7.95
N PHE A 112 -3.27 7.14 -6.79
CA PHE A 112 -3.93 6.86 -5.52
C PHE A 112 -4.80 8.03 -5.06
N LEU A 113 -4.24 9.23 -5.00
CA LEU A 113 -4.89 10.40 -4.40
C LEU A 113 -6.12 10.87 -5.17
N ILE A 114 -6.09 10.91 -6.50
CA ILE A 114 -7.21 11.38 -7.32
C ILE A 114 -8.50 10.59 -7.04
N PRO A 115 -8.55 9.26 -7.26
CA PRO A 115 -9.76 8.48 -7.01
C PRO A 115 -10.10 8.37 -5.52
N PHE A 116 -9.09 8.30 -4.65
CA PHE A 116 -9.34 8.21 -3.21
C PHE A 116 -10.02 9.48 -2.68
N LEU A 117 -9.49 10.67 -3.00
CA LEU A 117 -10.09 11.94 -2.60
C LEU A 117 -11.47 12.15 -3.22
N TRP A 118 -11.66 11.73 -4.47
CA TRP A 118 -12.97 11.77 -5.12
C TRP A 118 -14.01 10.91 -4.37
N VAL A 119 -13.66 9.68 -3.98
CA VAL A 119 -14.54 8.81 -3.18
C VAL A 119 -14.83 9.41 -1.80
N ILE A 120 -13.82 9.96 -1.12
CA ILE A 120 -14.02 10.62 0.18
C ILE A 120 -14.97 11.82 0.03
N TRP A 121 -14.78 12.65 -0.99
CA TRP A 121 -15.66 13.79 -1.25
C TRP A 121 -17.11 13.35 -1.50
N GLN A 122 -17.33 12.30 -2.29
CA GLN A 122 -18.66 11.72 -2.50
C GLN A 122 -19.31 11.27 -1.19
N VAL A 123 -18.60 10.50 -0.37
CA VAL A 123 -19.10 10.00 0.91
C VAL A 123 -19.44 11.15 1.88
N VAL A 124 -18.59 12.19 1.93
CA VAL A 124 -18.86 13.38 2.75
C VAL A 124 -20.08 14.13 2.23
N SER A 125 -20.23 14.29 0.92
CA SER A 125 -21.38 14.99 0.32
C SER A 125 -22.73 14.30 0.61
N TRP A 126 -22.74 12.96 0.72
CA TRP A 126 -23.94 12.22 1.13
C TRP A 126 -24.31 12.41 2.60
N SER A 127 -23.31 12.70 3.44
CA SER A 127 -23.48 12.84 4.89
C SER A 127 -24.05 14.20 5.29
N PHE A 128 -23.96 15.20 4.40
CA PHE A 128 -24.46 16.55 4.62
C PHE A 128 -25.31 16.99 3.43
N PRO A 129 -26.58 16.53 3.33
CA PRO A 129 -27.50 17.09 2.36
C PRO A 129 -27.71 18.57 2.67
N ALA A 130 -27.48 19.43 1.67
CA ALA A 130 -27.77 20.86 1.72
C ALA A 130 -29.28 21.13 1.72
#